data_AF-A0A0B7AUA3-F1
#
_entry.id   AF-A0A0B7AUA3-F1
#
_cell.length_a   1.000
_cell.length_b   1.000
_cell.length_c   1.000
_cell.angle_alpha   90.00
_cell.angle_beta   90.00
_cell.angle_gamma   90.00
#
_symmetry.space_group_name_H-M   'P 1'
#
loop_
_entity.id
_entity.type
_entity.pdbx_description
1 polymer ?
#
loop_
_entity_poly.entity_id
_entity_poly.type
_entity_poly.pdbx_seq_one_letter_code
_entity_poly.pdbx_strand_id
1 'polypeptide(L)'
;HTGEKPFKCDVCDAVSTTAGNLQVHKRIHTGEKPFKCILCCSMFTSASNLKVHQKKHTGEKPYSCDVCGAIFTTAGHLKVHKR
;
A
#
# COMPACT_ATOMS: atom_id res chain seq x y z
N HIS A 1 -2.80 -9.42 23.67
CA HIS A 1 -3.46 -8.61 22.62
C HIS A 1 -3.69 -7.21 23.18
N THR A 2 -2.88 -6.25 22.76
CA THR A 2 -2.97 -4.86 23.20
C THR A 2 -4.29 -4.26 22.73
N GLY A 3 -5.06 -3.68 23.66
CA GLY A 3 -6.35 -3.05 23.42
C GLY A 3 -6.23 -1.76 22.62
N GLU A 4 -5.81 -1.85 21.36
CA GLU A 4 -5.79 -0.71 20.44
C GLU A 4 -7.21 -0.21 20.21
N LYS A 5 -7.45 1.05 20.57
CA LYS A 5 -8.74 1.69 20.35
C LYS A 5 -8.95 1.86 18.83
N PRO A 6 -10.01 1.28 18.24
CA PRO A 6 -10.27 1.39 16.82
C PRO A 6 -10.57 2.83 16.40
N PHE A 7 -9.94 3.28 15.31
CA PHE A 7 -10.17 4.58 14.68
C PHE A 7 -11.23 4.42 13.60
N LYS A 8 -12.41 5.01 13.81
CA LYS A 8 -13.54 4.96 12.87
C LYS A 8 -13.50 6.14 11.92
N CYS A 9 -13.84 5.91 10.65
CA CYS A 9 -14.11 6.97 9.70
C CYS A 9 -15.46 7.62 10.01
N ASP A 10 -15.54 8.94 9.85
CA ASP A 10 -16.77 9.73 10.02
C ASP A 10 -17.65 9.76 8.76
N VAL A 11 -17.11 9.34 7.61
CA VAL A 11 -17.80 9.34 6.31
C VAL A 11 -18.33 7.95 5.94
N CYS A 12 -17.73 6.88 6.48
CA CYS A 12 -18.16 5.50 6.22
C CYS A 12 -17.81 4.58 7.40
N ASP A 13 -18.28 3.33 7.36
CA ASP A 13 -18.06 2.35 8.44
C ASP A 13 -16.65 1.75 8.49
N ALA A 14 -15.68 2.34 7.78
CA ALA A 14 -14.31 1.88 7.79
C ALA A 14 -13.67 2.08 9.17
N VAL A 15 -13.00 1.03 9.66
CA VAL A 15 -12.27 1.03 10.91
C VAL A 15 -10.80 0.72 10.66
N SER A 16 -9.93 1.55 11.24
CA SER A 16 -8.48 1.37 11.20
C SER A 16 -7.93 1.13 12.60
N THR A 17 -6.87 0.34 12.70
CA THR A 17 -6.16 0.11 13.98
C THR A 17 -5.26 1.28 14.37
N THR A 18 -4.87 2.11 13.40
CA THR A 18 -3.98 3.27 13.62
C THR A 18 -4.57 4.55 13.03
N ALA A 19 -4.27 5.68 13.68
CA ALA A 19 -4.67 7.01 13.20
C ALA A 19 -4.10 7.32 11.80
N GLY A 20 -2.85 6.93 11.54
CA GLY A 20 -2.20 7.14 10.24
C GLY A 20 -2.93 6.43 9.09
N ASN A 21 -3.39 5.19 9.32
CA ASN A 21 -4.19 4.46 8.35
C ASN A 21 -5.55 5.12 8.12
N LEU A 22 -6.19 5.62 9.18
CA LEU A 22 -7.44 6.37 9.04
C LEU A 22 -7.24 7.66 8.22
N GLN A 23 -6.15 8.39 8.44
CA GLN A 23 -5.86 9.61 7.66
C GLN A 23 -5.63 9.30 6.17
N VAL A 24 -4.88 8.24 5.86
CA VAL A 24 -4.71 7.78 4.47
C VAL A 24 -6.04 7.32 3.88
N HIS A 25 -6.88 6.63 4.67
CA HIS A 25 -8.20 6.21 4.25
C HIS A 25 -9.08 7.42 3.90
N LYS A 26 -9.10 8.48 4.73
CA LYS A 26 -9.90 9.69 4.47
C LYS A 26 -9.61 10.33 3.10
N ARG A 27 -8.41 10.15 2.57
CA ARG A 27 -8.05 10.62 1.22
C ARG A 27 -8.86 9.99 0.09
N ILE A 28 -9.49 8.83 0.31
CA ILE A 28 -10.41 8.26 -0.70
C ILE A 28 -11.68 9.09 -0.85
N HIS A 29 -12.13 9.74 0.22
CA HIS A 29 -13.32 10.58 0.24
C HIS A 29 -13.01 11.97 -0.33
N THR A 30 -11.84 12.52 -0.02
CA THR A 30 -11.43 13.84 -0.51
C THR A 30 -10.80 13.81 -1.91
N GLY A 31 -10.38 12.64 -2.38
CA GLY A 31 -9.62 12.48 -3.62
C GLY A 31 -8.17 12.97 -3.54
N GLU A 32 -7.68 13.36 -2.36
CA GLU A 32 -6.33 13.89 -2.16
C GLU A 32 -5.26 12.82 -2.46
N LYS A 33 -4.34 13.14 -3.36
CA LYS A 33 -3.23 12.24 -3.72
C LYS A 33 -1.90 13.00 -3.63
N PRO A 34 -1.36 13.19 -2.41
CA PRO A 34 -0.21 14.08 -2.21
C PRO A 34 1.09 13.52 -2.77
N PHE A 35 1.15 12.23 -3.09
CA PHE A 35 2.38 11.58 -3.54
C PHE A 35 2.41 11.43 -5.05
N LYS A 36 3.27 12.21 -5.72
CA LYS A 36 3.46 12.17 -7.17
C LYS A 36 4.65 11.31 -7.58
N CYS A 37 4.46 10.43 -8.56
CA CYS A 37 5.55 9.79 -9.27
C CYS A 37 6.18 10.79 -10.25
N ILE A 38 7.48 11.05 -10.12
CA ILE A 38 8.18 11.99 -11.01
C ILE A 38 8.42 11.45 -12.43
N LEU A 39 8.38 10.12 -12.60
CA LEU A 39 8.69 9.47 -13.88
C LEU A 39 7.48 9.44 -14.82
N CYS A 40 6.26 9.31 -14.28
CA CYS A 40 5.03 9.19 -15.08
C CYS A 40 3.88 10.09 -14.59
N CYS A 41 4.14 10.99 -13.64
CA CYS A 41 3.16 11.91 -13.06
C CYS A 41 1.94 11.25 -12.38
N SER A 42 1.96 9.94 -12.16
CA SER A 42 0.89 9.23 -11.44
C SER A 42 0.84 9.67 -9.98
N MET A 43 -0.39 9.84 -9.45
CA MET A 43 -0.64 10.36 -8.10
C MET A 43 -1.15 9.23 -7.18
N PHE A 44 -0.68 9.21 -5.94
CA PHE A 44 -0.98 8.18 -4.94
C PHE A 44 -1.43 8.77 -3.60
N THR A 45 -2.28 8.04 -2.89
CA THR A 45 -2.81 8.40 -1.57
C THR A 45 -1.83 8.08 -0.43
N SER A 46 -0.81 7.24 -0.66
CA SER A 46 0.19 6.87 0.36
C SER A 46 1.61 6.75 -0.23
N ALA A 47 2.61 7.05 0.59
CA ALA A 47 4.03 6.93 0.23
C ALA A 47 4.42 5.48 -0.08
N SER A 48 3.89 4.52 0.69
CA SER A 48 4.13 3.09 0.47
C SER A 48 3.65 2.63 -0.91
N ASN A 49 2.48 3.11 -1.36
CA ASN A 49 1.94 2.79 -2.68
C ASN A 49 2.80 3.41 -3.79
N LEU A 50 3.27 4.65 -3.62
CA LEU A 50 4.22 5.27 -4.54
C LEU A 50 5.53 4.48 -4.63
N LYS A 51 6.09 4.06 -3.48
CA LYS A 51 7.35 3.28 -3.44
C LYS A 51 7.21 1.95 -4.18
N VAL A 52 6.12 1.22 -3.97
CA VAL A 52 5.84 -0.02 -4.71
C VAL A 52 5.65 0.25 -6.20
N HIS A 53 4.97 1.33 -6.57
CA HIS A 53 4.82 1.75 -7.96
C HIS A 53 6.17 2.07 -8.61
N GLN A 54 7.07 2.77 -7.93
CA GLN A 54 8.40 3.11 -8.44
C GLN A 54 9.23 1.87 -8.80
N LYS A 55 9.04 0.74 -8.10
CA LYS A 55 9.68 -0.54 -8.47
C LYS A 55 9.31 -1.03 -9.87
N LYS A 56 8.15 -0.63 -10.40
CA LYS A 56 7.77 -0.94 -11.79
C LYS A 56 8.63 -0.20 -12.81
N HIS A 57 9.13 0.98 -12.46
CA HIS A 57 10.04 1.74 -13.33
C HIS A 57 11.46 1.21 -13.27
N THR A 58 11.94 0.79 -12.08
CA THR A 58 13.29 0.26 -11.92
C THR A 58 13.41 -1.23 -12.26
N GLY A 59 12.29 -1.95 -12.34
CA GLY A 59 12.27 -3.40 -12.50
C GLY A 59 12.65 -4.18 -11.23
N GLU A 60 12.81 -3.51 -10.09
CA GLU A 60 13.22 -4.15 -8.83
C GLU A 60 12.15 -5.17 -8.34
N LYS A 61 12.54 -6.43 -8.29
CA LYS A 61 11.71 -7.54 -7.80
C LYS A 61 12.46 -8.32 -6.71
N PRO A 62 12.50 -7.82 -5.47
CA PRO A 62 13.36 -8.39 -4.43
C PRO A 62 12.78 -9.67 -3.80
N TYR A 63 11.55 -10.04 -4.13
CA TYR A 63 10.89 -11.19 -3.52
C TYR A 63 10.87 -12.36 -4.50
N SER A 64 11.61 -13.42 -4.21
CA SER A 64 11.63 -14.65 -5.02
C SER A 64 10.85 -15.79 -4.34
N CYS A 65 10.26 -16.65 -5.15
CA CYS A 65 9.74 -17.94 -4.73
C CYS A 65 10.87 -18.97 -4.78
N ASP A 66 11.17 -19.59 -3.64
CA ASP A 66 12.17 -20.66 -3.49
C ASP A 66 11.81 -21.95 -4.22
N VAL A 67 10.53 -22.18 -4.53
CA VAL A 67 10.09 -23.41 -5.21
C VAL A 67 10.20 -23.31 -6.74
N CYS A 68 9.74 -22.19 -7.32
CA CYS A 68 9.64 -22.05 -8.77
C CYS A 68 10.51 -20.93 -9.37
N GLY A 69 11.22 -20.17 -8.53
CA GLY A 69 12.06 -19.04 -8.96
C GLY A 69 11.30 -17.78 -9.38
N ALA A 70 9.96 -17.77 -9.31
CA ALA A 70 9.17 -16.60 -9.69
C ALA A 70 9.51 -15.37 -8.82
N ILE A 71 9.65 -14.21 -9.45
CA ILE A 71 10.04 -12.96 -8.79
C ILE A 71 8.90 -11.92 -8.76
N PHE A 72 8.74 -11.26 -7.61
CA PHE A 72 7.64 -10.37 -7.29
C PHE A 72 8.15 -9.03 -6.75
N THR A 73 7.37 -7.97 -6.99
CA THR A 73 7.67 -6.61 -6.50
C THR A 73 7.26 -6.39 -5.05
N THR A 74 6.34 -7.21 -4.51
CA THR A 74 5.82 -7.12 -3.13
C THR A 74 5.78 -8.49 -2.45
N ALA A 75 6.00 -8.50 -1.14
CA ALA A 75 5.87 -9.70 -0.31
C ALA A 75 4.44 -10.26 -0.31
N GLY A 76 3.43 -9.39 -0.40
CA GLY A 76 2.03 -9.80 -0.47
C GLY A 76 1.72 -10.65 -1.70
N HIS A 77 2.23 -10.26 -2.87
CA HIS A 77 2.06 -11.06 -4.09
C HIS A 77 2.76 -12.41 -3.99
N LEU A 78 3.98 -12.46 -3.44
CA LEU A 78 4.66 -13.74 -3.17
C LEU A 78 3.84 -14.61 -2.21
N LYS A 79 3.28 -14.03 -1.14
CA LYS A 79 2.46 -14.76 -0.17
C LYS A 79 1.20 -15.34 -0.81
N VAL A 80 0.55 -14.60 -1.71
CA VAL A 80 -0.63 -15.10 -2.44
C VAL A 80 -0.23 -16.20 -3.42
N HIS A 81 0.91 -16.07 -4.10
CA HIS A 81 1.43 -17.10 -5.00
C HIS A 81 1.77 -18.42 -4.28
N LYS A 82 2.22 -18.34 -3.02
CA LYS A 82 2.58 -19.52 -2.20
C LYS A 82 1.39 -20.20 -1.51
N ARG A 83 0.19 -19.64 -1.58
CA ARG A 83 -1.02 -20.25 -1.02
C ARG A 83 -1.61 -21.23 -2.00
#